data_AF-A0AAD4BAX8-F1
#
_entry.id   AF-A0AAD4BAX8-F1
#
_cell.length_a   1.000
_cell.length_b   1.000
_cell.length_c   1.000
_cell.angle_alpha   90.00
_cell.angle_beta   90.00
_cell.angle_gamma   90.00
#
_symmetry.space_group_name_H-M   'P 1'
#
loop_
_entity.id
_entity.type
_entity.pdbx_description
1 polymer ?
#
loop_
_entity_poly.entity_id
_entity_poly.type
_entity_poly.pdbx_seq_one_letter_code
_entity_poly.pdbx_strand_id
1 'polypeptide(L)'
;MVYNLPFFLAADTLFTNYWWKPETQDSMAQYVTNLKRAGSNASTDGPSFVPDKALQDIYSAATVPSPTTSPRGFSTALFGPGWTWEAATENPEQNWNEWWDNERKLWLGPLNLEDFTPVPDSPEGPFKPMAAFFRDLPPPDPLRSVFYTNFSPGVSYSWFVEGKKVMDTKKGWSDIDKQSSIGNLVWPRPTPSRQDVEQEEAVPTATTVLDMTDGYNGGNTLTLTITCPGSESEGTIWLPVQSLTLTTRESLEARVVYKATAPNDVSLRSHIDVKLLSNEEVDSRVFTIGKTTVKDLPHGWTSQTINFTATSIKHTTSVAMGFLIDVVRTDSLANVTFSLSLGQLAVYPTPPPQSVSVGTPSITGAKFAPRAHALNTNADALEGVLTWDTTSTFTPIDSDVQIDDPESITPAWLLQDTPASRFPTFAYFNIYTAPLQDAAAAAHADTGSTVFIGTTGLDGRANRFYVEPACLPRGWDTWDGAKFYIQGVTDRGEVLPWESCATVEHRKHGKSSTGA
;
A
#
# COMPACT_ATOMS: atom_id res chain seq x y z
N MET A 1 2.97 -4.08 -40.39
CA MET A 1 2.66 -2.73 -39.86
C MET A 1 1.89 -1.86 -40.86
N VAL A 2 2.25 -1.82 -42.14
CA VAL A 2 1.60 -1.00 -43.18
C VAL A 2 0.06 -1.05 -43.15
N TYR A 3 -0.53 -2.25 -43.09
CA TYR A 3 -1.99 -2.42 -43.04
C TYR A 3 -2.65 -1.95 -41.74
N ASN A 4 -1.89 -1.85 -40.65
CA ASN A 4 -2.39 -1.46 -39.33
C ASN A 4 -2.01 -0.03 -38.95
N LEU A 5 -1.27 0.70 -39.80
CA LEU A 5 -0.79 2.04 -39.52
C LEU A 5 -1.93 3.02 -39.18
N PRO A 6 -3.07 3.07 -39.90
CA PRO A 6 -4.15 3.99 -39.54
C PRO A 6 -4.66 3.80 -38.10
N PHE A 7 -4.72 2.55 -37.64
CA PHE A 7 -5.12 2.22 -36.27
C PHE A 7 -4.04 2.59 -35.26
N PHE A 8 -2.77 2.34 -35.58
CA PHE A 8 -1.67 2.72 -34.69
C PHE A 8 -1.54 4.24 -34.53
N LEU A 9 -1.78 5.02 -35.60
CA LEU A 9 -1.79 6.48 -35.51
C LEU A 9 -2.98 7.01 -34.71
N ALA A 10 -4.12 6.30 -34.71
CA ALA A 10 -5.33 6.69 -34.00
C ALA A 10 -5.38 6.19 -32.54
N ALA A 11 -4.61 5.17 -32.18
CA ALA A 11 -4.55 4.60 -30.83
C ALA A 11 -3.31 5.09 -30.08
N ASP A 12 -3.31 5.07 -28.75
CA ASP A 12 -2.10 5.37 -27.97
C ASP A 12 -1.04 4.27 -28.16
N THR A 13 -1.48 3.02 -28.14
CA THR A 13 -0.62 1.83 -28.17
C THR A 13 -1.15 0.75 -29.14
N LEU A 14 -0.27 -0.14 -29.60
CA LEU A 14 -0.61 -1.30 -30.42
C LEU A 14 -0.15 -2.60 -29.76
N PHE A 15 -1.05 -3.56 -29.60
CA PHE A 15 -0.72 -4.92 -29.14
C PHE A 15 -0.56 -5.86 -30.35
N THR A 16 0.57 -6.57 -30.44
CA THR A 16 0.80 -7.55 -31.53
C THR A 16 0.36 -8.95 -31.13
N ASN A 17 -0.22 -9.71 -32.06
CA ASN A 17 -0.55 -11.13 -31.83
C ASN A 17 0.70 -11.99 -31.55
N TYR A 18 0.54 -13.15 -30.90
CA TYR A 18 1.61 -14.06 -30.45
C TYR A 18 2.33 -14.84 -31.57
N TRP A 19 1.88 -14.74 -32.82
CA TRP A 19 2.53 -15.37 -33.99
C TRP A 19 3.49 -14.42 -34.71
N TRP A 20 4.38 -13.76 -33.98
CA TRP A 20 5.43 -12.96 -34.60
C TRP A 20 6.69 -13.81 -34.81
N LYS A 21 7.35 -13.62 -35.95
CA LYS A 21 8.70 -14.13 -36.18
C LYS A 21 9.72 -13.05 -35.83
N PRO A 22 10.96 -13.40 -35.44
CA PRO A 22 12.00 -12.41 -35.18
C PRO A 22 12.11 -11.36 -36.29
N GLU A 23 12.10 -11.76 -37.57
CA GLU A 23 12.23 -10.84 -38.71
C GLU A 23 11.05 -9.85 -38.84
N THR A 24 9.89 -10.21 -38.28
CA THR A 24 8.72 -9.34 -38.23
C THR A 24 8.93 -8.19 -37.25
N GLN A 25 9.61 -8.44 -36.14
CA GLN A 25 9.97 -7.41 -35.16
C GLN A 25 11.00 -6.43 -35.73
N ASP A 26 11.99 -6.90 -36.49
CA ASP A 26 12.97 -6.06 -37.20
C ASP A 26 12.28 -5.09 -38.15
N SER A 27 11.41 -5.65 -38.99
CA SER A 27 10.68 -4.90 -40.01
C SER A 27 9.77 -3.86 -39.36
N MET A 28 9.13 -4.22 -38.24
CA MET A 28 8.29 -3.31 -37.46
C MET A 28 9.10 -2.18 -36.81
N ALA A 29 10.25 -2.51 -36.20
CA ALA A 29 11.10 -1.52 -35.54
C ALA A 29 11.66 -0.51 -36.55
N GLN A 30 12.13 -1.02 -37.70
CA GLN A 30 12.61 -0.21 -38.80
C GLN A 30 11.50 0.69 -39.35
N TYR A 31 10.27 0.16 -39.48
CA TYR A 31 9.13 0.93 -39.97
C TYR A 31 8.79 2.11 -39.07
N VAL A 32 8.69 1.91 -37.76
CA VAL A 32 8.42 2.99 -36.78
C VAL A 32 9.54 4.02 -36.77
N THR A 33 10.79 3.56 -36.78
CA THR A 33 11.96 4.45 -36.82
C THR A 33 11.95 5.32 -38.07
N ASN A 34 11.59 4.75 -39.22
CA ASN A 34 11.46 5.49 -40.48
C ASN A 34 10.27 6.47 -40.46
N LEU A 35 9.14 6.08 -39.87
CA LEU A 35 7.96 6.94 -39.70
C LEU A 35 8.31 8.18 -38.87
N LYS A 36 9.01 8.01 -37.74
CA LYS A 36 9.46 9.11 -36.88
C LYS A 36 10.42 10.05 -37.60
N ARG A 37 11.37 9.49 -38.38
CA ARG A 37 12.31 10.29 -39.20
C ARG A 37 11.58 11.06 -40.29
N ALA A 38 10.60 10.46 -40.96
CA ALA A 38 9.80 11.12 -41.99
C ALA A 38 8.96 12.27 -41.41
N GLY A 39 8.37 12.09 -40.22
CA GLY A 39 7.64 13.15 -39.51
C GLY A 39 8.54 14.29 -39.02
N SER A 40 9.77 14.00 -38.61
CA SER A 40 10.74 15.02 -38.15
C SER A 40 11.30 15.88 -39.30
N ASN A 41 11.26 15.36 -40.53
CA ASN A 41 11.75 16.04 -41.74
C ASN A 41 10.65 16.85 -42.47
N ALA A 42 9.39 16.78 -42.01
CA ALA A 42 8.31 17.62 -42.52
C ALA A 42 8.44 19.04 -41.94
N SER A 43 8.47 20.04 -42.82
CA SER A 43 8.81 21.45 -42.53
C SER A 43 8.14 22.08 -41.30
N THR A 44 8.87 22.98 -40.63
CA THR A 44 8.51 23.80 -39.46
C THR A 44 7.29 24.74 -39.61
N ASP A 45 6.66 24.81 -40.79
CA ASP A 45 5.63 25.82 -41.09
C ASP A 45 4.18 25.30 -41.03
N GLY A 46 3.93 24.17 -40.36
CA GLY A 46 2.57 23.71 -40.07
C GLY A 46 2.49 22.73 -38.90
N PRO A 47 1.32 22.59 -38.24
CA PRO A 47 1.14 21.59 -37.20
C PRO A 47 1.35 20.20 -37.79
N SER A 48 2.39 19.50 -37.34
CA SER A 48 2.64 18.12 -37.74
C SER A 48 1.48 17.25 -37.23
N PHE A 49 0.69 16.70 -38.15
CA PHE A 49 -0.41 15.79 -37.86
C PHE A 49 0.04 14.35 -37.58
N VAL A 50 1.34 14.08 -37.55
CA VAL A 50 1.88 12.75 -37.22
C VAL A 50 2.12 12.69 -35.71
N PRO A 51 1.34 11.89 -34.96
CA PRO A 51 1.59 11.67 -33.54
C PRO A 51 3.03 11.19 -33.31
N ASP A 52 3.68 11.67 -32.26
CA ASP A 52 5.00 11.16 -31.87
C ASP A 52 4.84 9.72 -31.37
N LYS A 53 5.19 8.76 -32.23
CA LYS A 53 5.14 7.33 -31.93
C LYS A 53 6.52 6.79 -31.64
N ALA A 54 6.61 5.96 -30.60
CA ALA A 54 7.81 5.28 -30.16
C ALA A 54 7.67 3.76 -30.29
N LEU A 55 8.80 3.04 -30.21
CA LEU A 55 8.78 1.58 -30.19
C LEU A 55 8.09 1.04 -28.93
N GLN A 56 8.17 1.79 -27.83
CA GLN A 56 7.52 1.49 -26.55
C GLN A 56 5.99 1.56 -26.63
N ASP A 57 5.43 2.20 -27.66
CA ASP A 57 3.98 2.22 -27.88
C ASP A 57 3.48 0.89 -28.50
N ILE A 58 4.40 -0.01 -28.86
CA ILE A 58 4.06 -1.32 -29.42
C ILE A 58 4.41 -2.40 -28.41
N TYR A 59 3.39 -3.14 -28.01
CA TYR A 59 3.45 -4.23 -27.06
C TYR A 59 3.55 -5.56 -27.80
N SER A 60 4.70 -6.21 -27.66
CA SER A 60 4.91 -7.56 -28.18
C SER A 60 4.29 -8.57 -27.20
N ALA A 61 3.32 -9.35 -27.67
CA ALA A 61 2.76 -10.44 -26.89
C ALA A 61 3.83 -11.48 -26.59
N ALA A 62 3.96 -11.86 -25.33
CA ALA A 62 4.80 -12.95 -24.88
C ALA A 62 3.96 -13.96 -24.09
N THR A 63 4.16 -15.25 -24.37
CA THR A 63 3.59 -16.35 -23.57
C THR A 63 4.47 -16.66 -22.36
N VAL A 64 5.79 -16.52 -22.50
CA VAL A 64 6.77 -16.68 -21.41
C VAL A 64 7.82 -15.58 -21.51
N PRO A 65 8.15 -14.87 -20.40
CA PRO A 65 9.25 -13.92 -20.38
C PRO A 65 10.60 -14.60 -20.70
N SER A 66 11.23 -14.16 -21.78
CA SER A 66 12.47 -14.73 -22.33
C SER A 66 13.40 -13.62 -22.82
N PRO A 67 14.73 -13.84 -22.91
CA PRO A 67 15.66 -12.92 -23.59
C PRO A 67 15.17 -12.37 -24.94
N THR A 68 14.31 -13.09 -25.66
CA THR A 68 13.68 -12.67 -26.93
C THR A 68 12.42 -11.83 -26.77
N THR A 69 11.92 -11.59 -25.55
CA THR A 69 10.67 -10.84 -25.29
C THR A 69 10.82 -9.32 -25.29
N SER A 70 12.05 -8.78 -25.27
CA SER A 70 12.29 -7.35 -25.56
C SER A 70 13.69 -7.04 -26.17
N PRO A 71 14.15 -7.73 -27.23
CA PRO A 71 15.49 -7.49 -27.78
C PRO A 71 15.62 -6.16 -28.56
N ARG A 72 14.53 -5.40 -28.76
CA ARG A 72 14.49 -4.29 -29.74
C ARG A 72 13.82 -3.00 -29.26
N GLY A 73 13.63 -2.84 -27.96
CA GLY A 73 13.04 -1.63 -27.37
C GLY A 73 11.51 -1.52 -27.49
N PHE A 74 10.85 -2.62 -27.85
CA PHE A 74 9.40 -2.75 -27.74
C PHE A 74 8.98 -2.95 -26.28
N SER A 75 7.75 -2.56 -25.96
CA SER A 75 7.10 -2.97 -24.71
C SER A 75 6.70 -4.45 -24.78
N THR A 76 6.52 -5.09 -23.63
CA THR A 76 6.04 -6.48 -23.54
C THR A 76 4.64 -6.50 -22.97
N ALA A 77 3.76 -7.32 -23.53
CA ALA A 77 2.48 -7.61 -22.91
C ALA A 77 2.33 -9.11 -22.64
N LEU A 78 1.94 -9.40 -21.41
CA LEU A 78 1.66 -10.76 -20.96
C LEU A 78 0.19 -11.05 -21.22
N PHE A 79 -0.08 -12.09 -22.00
CA PHE A 79 -1.46 -12.50 -22.27
C PHE A 79 -1.90 -13.54 -21.23
N GLY A 80 -3.02 -13.27 -20.56
CA GLY A 80 -3.59 -14.16 -19.54
C GLY A 80 -2.68 -14.41 -18.33
N PRO A 81 -2.04 -13.39 -17.70
CA PRO A 81 -1.13 -13.61 -16.58
C PRO A 81 -1.80 -14.22 -15.33
N GLY A 82 -3.14 -14.22 -15.25
CA GLY A 82 -3.90 -14.87 -14.19
C GLY A 82 -3.76 -16.40 -14.14
N TRP A 83 -3.05 -17.02 -15.09
CA TRP A 83 -2.77 -18.45 -15.10
C TRP A 83 -2.08 -18.96 -13.82
N THR A 84 -1.34 -18.12 -13.10
CA THR A 84 -0.74 -18.43 -11.80
C THR A 84 -1.78 -18.81 -10.74
N TRP A 85 -2.98 -18.23 -10.84
CA TRP A 85 -4.15 -18.59 -10.07
C TRP A 85 -4.99 -19.65 -10.77
N GLU A 86 -5.19 -19.56 -12.09
CA GLU A 86 -6.09 -20.49 -12.79
C GLU A 86 -5.51 -21.91 -12.89
N ALA A 87 -4.19 -22.07 -12.99
CA ALA A 87 -3.53 -23.37 -12.92
C ALA A 87 -3.78 -24.08 -11.57
N ALA A 88 -4.18 -23.33 -10.54
CA ALA A 88 -4.63 -23.87 -9.26
C ALA A 88 -5.90 -24.71 -9.37
N THR A 89 -6.74 -24.50 -10.39
CA THR A 89 -7.98 -25.28 -10.52
C THR A 89 -7.72 -26.77 -10.75
N GLU A 90 -6.49 -27.14 -11.12
CA GLU A 90 -6.02 -28.52 -11.18
C GLU A 90 -5.46 -29.03 -9.83
N ASN A 91 -5.27 -28.15 -8.82
CA ASN A 91 -4.78 -28.46 -7.48
C ASN A 91 -5.71 -27.91 -6.37
N PRO A 92 -6.65 -28.72 -5.84
CA PRO A 92 -7.58 -28.30 -4.79
C PRO A 92 -6.94 -27.96 -3.43
N GLU A 93 -5.63 -28.21 -3.26
CA GLU A 93 -4.88 -27.86 -2.04
C GLU A 93 -4.23 -26.47 -2.11
N GLN A 94 -4.26 -25.81 -3.28
CA GLN A 94 -3.62 -24.51 -3.45
C GLN A 94 -4.20 -23.46 -2.50
N ASN A 95 -3.32 -22.86 -1.70
CA ASN A 95 -3.64 -21.81 -0.75
C ASN A 95 -3.02 -20.47 -1.18
N TRP A 96 -3.33 -19.41 -0.44
CA TRP A 96 -2.86 -18.06 -0.75
C TRP A 96 -1.32 -17.95 -0.77
N ASN A 97 -0.61 -18.71 0.06
CA ASN A 97 0.85 -18.68 0.10
C ASN A 97 1.45 -19.28 -1.18
N GLU A 98 0.93 -20.42 -1.63
CA GLU A 98 1.39 -21.07 -2.86
C GLU A 98 1.14 -20.21 -4.11
N TRP A 99 -0.03 -19.58 -4.19
CA TRP A 99 -0.31 -18.63 -5.27
C TRP A 99 0.68 -17.46 -5.27
N TRP A 100 0.91 -16.85 -4.10
CA TRP A 100 1.83 -15.72 -3.99
C TRP A 100 3.28 -16.10 -4.29
N ASP A 101 3.68 -17.32 -3.96
CA ASP A 101 4.99 -17.86 -4.33
C ASP A 101 5.15 -18.02 -5.85
N ASN A 102 4.09 -18.41 -6.56
CA ASN A 102 4.10 -18.50 -8.01
C ASN A 102 4.15 -17.11 -8.67
N GLU A 103 3.35 -16.15 -8.18
CA GLU A 103 3.44 -14.73 -8.59
C GLU A 103 4.86 -14.20 -8.40
N ARG A 104 5.43 -14.37 -7.21
CA ARG A 104 6.80 -13.94 -6.90
C ARG A 104 7.82 -14.52 -7.88
N LYS A 105 7.76 -15.83 -8.18
CA LYS A 105 8.66 -16.47 -9.15
C LYS A 105 8.52 -15.89 -10.55
N LEU A 106 7.29 -15.62 -10.99
CA LEU A 106 7.01 -15.02 -12.30
C LEU A 106 7.60 -13.60 -12.41
N TRP A 107 7.33 -12.75 -11.41
CA TRP A 107 7.66 -11.33 -11.49
C TRP A 107 9.08 -11.01 -11.05
N LEU A 108 9.55 -11.62 -9.96
CA LEU A 108 10.77 -11.24 -9.23
C LEU A 108 11.83 -12.34 -9.25
N GLY A 109 11.42 -13.58 -9.55
CA GLY A 109 12.29 -14.76 -9.59
C GLY A 109 12.32 -15.49 -8.25
N PRO A 110 13.20 -16.50 -8.11
CA PRO A 110 13.35 -17.27 -6.88
C PRO A 110 13.90 -16.44 -5.71
N LEU A 111 13.72 -16.96 -4.49
CA LEU A 111 14.21 -16.32 -3.26
C LEU A 111 15.73 -16.27 -3.27
N ASN A 112 16.39 -17.39 -3.58
CA ASN A 112 17.83 -17.42 -3.81
C ASN A 112 18.10 -17.26 -5.31
N LEU A 113 19.01 -16.36 -5.67
CA LEU A 113 19.39 -16.12 -7.07
C LEU A 113 19.99 -17.35 -7.76
N GLU A 114 20.49 -18.30 -6.97
CA GLU A 114 21.07 -19.56 -7.45
C GLU A 114 20.01 -20.63 -7.71
N ASP A 115 18.79 -20.48 -7.19
CA ASP A 115 17.73 -21.45 -7.41
C ASP A 115 17.26 -21.42 -8.87
N PHE A 116 17.03 -22.59 -9.44
CA PHE A 116 16.47 -22.72 -10.77
C PHE A 116 14.94 -22.72 -10.71
N THR A 117 14.28 -21.92 -11.55
CA THR A 117 12.83 -22.06 -11.77
C THR A 117 12.62 -23.05 -12.91
N PRO A 118 12.11 -24.26 -12.65
CA PRO A 118 11.87 -25.24 -13.70
C PRO A 118 10.78 -24.73 -14.64
N VAL A 119 11.15 -24.44 -15.88
CA VAL A 119 10.23 -24.08 -16.95
C VAL A 119 10.42 -25.10 -18.09
N PRO A 120 9.34 -25.54 -18.76
CA PRO A 120 9.46 -26.43 -19.92
C PRO A 120 10.48 -25.89 -20.93
N ASP A 121 11.24 -26.79 -21.55
CA ASP A 121 12.22 -26.42 -22.58
C ASP A 121 11.57 -25.52 -23.63
N SER A 122 11.94 -24.25 -23.63
CA SER A 122 11.46 -23.26 -24.58
C SER A 122 12.52 -23.03 -25.65
N PRO A 123 12.15 -23.00 -26.94
CA PRO A 123 13.06 -22.60 -28.01
C PRO A 123 13.60 -21.17 -27.83
N GLU A 124 13.00 -20.39 -26.93
CA GLU A 124 13.38 -19.02 -26.63
C GLU A 124 14.44 -18.90 -25.51
N GLY A 125 14.82 -20.01 -24.88
CA GLY A 125 15.82 -20.07 -23.81
C GLY A 125 15.21 -20.19 -22.40
N PRO A 126 16.06 -20.16 -21.35
CA PRO A 126 15.59 -20.31 -19.98
C PRO A 126 14.74 -19.11 -19.57
N PHE A 127 13.70 -19.39 -18.78
CA PHE A 127 12.87 -18.35 -18.18
C PHE A 127 13.71 -17.36 -17.37
N LYS A 128 13.33 -16.08 -17.47
CA LYS A 128 13.84 -15.03 -16.59
C LYS A 128 12.65 -14.28 -16.00
N PRO A 129 12.71 -13.86 -14.73
CA PRO A 129 11.63 -13.09 -14.14
C PRO A 129 11.46 -11.73 -14.83
N MET A 130 10.27 -11.14 -14.72
CA MET A 130 9.96 -9.84 -15.32
C MET A 130 10.93 -8.72 -14.89
N ALA A 131 11.36 -8.73 -13.62
CA ALA A 131 12.33 -7.78 -13.08
C ALA A 131 13.71 -7.86 -13.76
N ALA A 132 14.03 -8.93 -14.51
CA ALA A 132 15.26 -9.01 -15.30
C ALA A 132 15.20 -8.15 -16.58
N PHE A 133 14.01 -7.73 -17.01
CA PHE A 133 13.79 -6.97 -18.24
C PHE A 133 13.35 -5.53 -17.98
N PHE A 134 12.62 -5.31 -16.89
CA PHE A 134 12.02 -4.01 -16.57
C PHE A 134 12.64 -3.43 -15.31
N ARG A 135 12.87 -2.12 -15.34
CA ARG A 135 13.29 -1.39 -14.15
C ARG A 135 12.10 -1.21 -13.23
N ASP A 136 12.34 -1.39 -11.95
CA ASP A 136 11.39 -1.01 -10.92
C ASP A 136 11.21 0.52 -10.91
N LEU A 137 9.97 0.96 -10.79
CA LEU A 137 9.61 2.36 -10.77
C LEU A 137 9.03 2.70 -9.39
N PRO A 138 9.64 3.65 -8.65
CA PRO A 138 9.10 4.08 -7.39
C PRO A 138 7.68 4.66 -7.53
N PRO A 139 6.89 4.64 -6.45
CA PRO A 139 5.59 5.31 -6.41
C PRO A 139 5.72 6.82 -6.69
N PRO A 140 4.59 7.49 -7.01
CA PRO A 140 4.56 8.93 -7.20
C PRO A 140 5.10 9.71 -6.00
N ASP A 141 5.42 10.99 -6.24
CA ASP A 141 5.90 11.88 -5.19
C ASP A 141 4.89 12.04 -4.05
N PRO A 142 5.28 11.76 -2.79
CA PRO A 142 4.45 11.95 -1.59
C PRO A 142 3.78 13.33 -1.48
N LEU A 143 4.36 14.38 -2.06
CA LEU A 143 3.77 15.72 -2.08
C LEU A 143 2.56 15.83 -3.01
N ARG A 144 2.53 15.00 -4.05
CA ARG A 144 1.43 14.96 -5.02
C ARG A 144 0.38 13.94 -4.61
N SER A 145 0.82 12.82 -4.06
CA SER A 145 -0.03 11.73 -3.58
C SER A 145 0.64 11.10 -2.39
N VAL A 146 -0.01 11.16 -1.23
CA VAL A 146 0.46 10.51 0.00
C VAL A 146 0.86 9.07 -0.31
N PHE A 147 2.05 8.68 0.12
CA PHE A 147 2.46 7.29 0.07
C PHE A 147 1.99 6.61 1.35
N TYR A 148 1.25 5.52 1.22
CA TYR A 148 0.82 4.70 2.34
C TYR A 148 0.88 3.23 1.97
N THR A 149 1.40 2.43 2.88
CA THR A 149 1.34 0.99 2.80
C THR A 149 1.20 0.38 4.19
N ASN A 150 0.45 -0.72 4.25
CA ASN A 150 0.43 -1.68 5.34
C ASN A 150 0.98 -3.05 4.90
N PHE A 151 1.75 -3.05 3.80
CA PHE A 151 2.39 -4.23 3.21
C PHE A 151 1.40 -5.34 2.84
N SER A 152 0.19 -4.95 2.46
CA SER A 152 -0.91 -5.87 2.21
C SER A 152 -0.90 -6.38 0.77
N PRO A 153 -0.91 -7.71 0.54
CA PRO A 153 -1.09 -8.28 -0.79
C PRO A 153 -2.57 -8.27 -1.24
N GLY A 154 -3.49 -7.74 -0.42
CA GLY A 154 -4.94 -7.74 -0.71
C GLY A 154 -5.64 -9.06 -0.37
N VAL A 155 -4.97 -9.97 0.34
CA VAL A 155 -5.54 -11.25 0.82
C VAL A 155 -5.02 -11.58 2.22
N SER A 156 -5.84 -12.23 3.07
CA SER A 156 -5.41 -12.80 4.35
C SER A 156 -6.47 -13.71 4.97
N TYR A 157 -6.13 -14.35 6.10
CA TYR A 157 -7.04 -15.06 7.01
C TYR A 157 -7.52 -14.20 8.18
N SER A 158 -6.81 -13.12 8.49
CA SER A 158 -7.11 -12.24 9.61
C SER A 158 -7.28 -10.79 9.15
N TRP A 159 -7.87 -9.96 10.00
CA TRP A 159 -7.84 -8.50 9.85
C TRP A 159 -7.50 -7.86 11.19
N PHE A 160 -6.61 -6.88 11.16
CA PHE A 160 -6.09 -6.18 12.31
C PHE A 160 -6.41 -4.70 12.22
N VAL A 161 -6.71 -4.10 13.35
CA VAL A 161 -6.90 -2.66 13.53
C VAL A 161 -6.09 -2.24 14.75
N GLU A 162 -5.09 -1.38 14.54
CA GLU A 162 -4.13 -0.94 15.56
C GLU A 162 -3.50 -2.08 16.38
N GLY A 163 -3.16 -3.19 15.72
CA GLY A 163 -2.56 -4.37 16.38
C GLY A 163 -3.57 -5.37 16.95
N LYS A 164 -4.86 -5.01 17.04
CA LYS A 164 -5.91 -5.90 17.53
C LYS A 164 -6.50 -6.71 16.38
N LYS A 165 -6.48 -8.03 16.49
CA LYS A 165 -7.19 -8.93 15.56
C LYS A 165 -8.70 -8.78 15.73
N VAL A 166 -9.38 -8.28 14.70
CA VAL A 166 -10.84 -8.06 14.70
C VAL A 166 -11.59 -9.05 13.81
N MET A 167 -10.88 -9.73 12.90
CA MET A 167 -11.42 -10.82 12.09
C MET A 167 -10.44 -11.99 12.06
N ASP A 168 -10.98 -13.21 12.09
CA ASP A 168 -10.26 -14.47 11.88
C ASP A 168 -11.19 -15.44 11.13
N THR A 169 -10.84 -15.76 9.88
CA THR A 169 -11.64 -16.60 8.98
C THR A 169 -10.80 -17.71 8.39
N LYS A 170 -11.32 -18.95 8.46
CA LYS A 170 -10.67 -20.13 7.87
C LYS A 170 -10.60 -20.09 6.34
N LYS A 171 -11.55 -19.42 5.69
CA LYS A 171 -11.61 -19.33 4.23
C LYS A 171 -10.77 -18.18 3.67
N GLY A 172 -10.26 -17.31 4.56
CA GLY A 172 -9.64 -16.07 4.14
C GLY A 172 -10.63 -15.05 3.59
N TRP A 173 -10.08 -13.93 3.16
CA TRP A 173 -10.74 -12.87 2.41
C TRP A 173 -9.79 -12.37 1.33
N SER A 174 -10.35 -11.76 0.29
CA SER A 174 -9.61 -11.08 -0.77
C SER A 174 -10.29 -9.75 -1.07
N ASP A 175 -9.53 -8.67 -1.09
CA ASP A 175 -9.97 -7.33 -1.46
C ASP A 175 -8.80 -6.59 -2.09
N ILE A 176 -8.84 -6.45 -3.43
CA ILE A 176 -7.79 -5.83 -4.23
C ILE A 176 -7.65 -4.34 -3.89
N ASP A 177 -8.73 -3.68 -3.44
CA ASP A 177 -8.67 -2.29 -2.98
C ASP A 177 -7.86 -2.14 -1.68
N LYS A 178 -7.49 -3.25 -1.02
CA LYS A 178 -6.60 -3.26 0.15
C LYS A 178 -5.20 -3.72 -0.19
N GLN A 179 -4.90 -3.96 -1.45
CA GLN A 179 -3.53 -4.21 -1.88
C GLN A 179 -2.74 -2.90 -1.80
N SER A 180 -1.53 -2.98 -1.24
CA SER A 180 -0.61 -1.86 -1.11
C SER A 180 0.82 -2.33 -1.43
N SER A 181 1.79 -1.41 -1.43
CA SER A 181 3.18 -1.77 -1.69
C SER A 181 3.72 -2.74 -0.64
N ILE A 182 4.19 -3.90 -1.05
CA ILE A 182 4.82 -4.90 -0.16
C ILE A 182 6.30 -4.57 0.16
N GLY A 183 6.76 -3.35 -0.10
CA GLY A 183 8.15 -2.93 0.14
C GLY A 183 9.09 -3.44 -0.95
N ASN A 184 9.17 -2.73 -2.07
CA ASN A 184 9.92 -3.15 -3.27
C ASN A 184 11.43 -3.36 -3.05
N LEU A 185 12.02 -2.80 -1.99
CA LEU A 185 13.46 -2.95 -1.70
C LEU A 185 13.76 -4.11 -0.72
N VAL A 186 12.73 -4.63 -0.04
CA VAL A 186 12.85 -5.79 0.85
C VAL A 186 12.23 -7.03 0.27
N TRP A 187 11.15 -6.89 -0.50
CA TRP A 187 10.46 -8.02 -1.07
C TRP A 187 11.00 -8.37 -2.46
N PRO A 188 11.34 -9.64 -2.74
CA PRO A 188 11.37 -10.77 -1.82
C PRO A 188 12.79 -11.00 -1.24
N ARG A 189 13.74 -10.12 -1.58
CA ARG A 189 15.17 -10.26 -1.32
C ARG A 189 15.68 -8.97 -0.68
N PRO A 190 15.68 -8.88 0.65
CA PRO A 190 16.22 -7.72 1.34
C PRO A 190 17.75 -7.70 1.17
N THR A 191 18.30 -6.49 1.00
CA THR A 191 19.74 -6.28 0.77
C THR A 191 20.33 -5.39 1.88
N PRO A 192 20.43 -5.89 3.12
CA PRO A 192 21.05 -5.13 4.19
C PRO A 192 22.53 -4.86 3.88
N SER A 193 23.05 -3.71 4.34
CA SER A 193 24.45 -3.33 4.21
C SER A 193 24.99 -2.75 5.51
N ARG A 194 26.31 -2.80 5.73
CA ARG A 194 26.97 -2.12 6.85
C ARG A 194 27.31 -0.68 6.45
N GLN A 195 27.14 0.29 7.37
CA GLN A 195 27.48 1.69 7.11
C GLN A 195 28.92 2.06 7.47
N ASP A 196 29.46 1.45 8.53
CA ASP A 196 30.63 2.01 9.23
C ASP A 196 31.92 1.19 9.08
N VAL A 197 31.98 0.26 8.11
CA VAL A 197 33.09 -0.70 8.04
C VAL A 197 33.87 -0.58 6.73
N GLU A 198 35.19 -0.51 6.86
CA GLU A 198 36.14 -0.82 5.78
C GLU A 198 35.88 -2.24 5.24
N GLN A 199 36.13 -2.45 3.95
CA GLN A 199 35.62 -3.51 3.05
C GLN A 199 35.73 -5.00 3.48
N GLU A 200 36.24 -5.35 4.67
CA GLU A 200 36.58 -6.73 5.02
C GLU A 200 35.55 -7.49 5.89
N GLU A 201 34.54 -6.82 6.48
CA GLU A 201 33.56 -7.53 7.31
C GLU A 201 32.41 -8.16 6.53
N ALA A 202 31.96 -9.32 7.03
CA ALA A 202 30.83 -10.02 6.45
C ALA A 202 29.52 -9.21 6.57
N VAL A 203 28.84 -9.08 5.42
CA VAL A 203 27.55 -8.37 5.30
C VAL A 203 26.44 -9.23 5.94
N PRO A 204 25.49 -8.61 6.68
CA PRO A 204 24.32 -9.33 7.17
C PRO A 204 23.54 -9.97 6.04
N THR A 205 22.85 -11.07 6.33
CA THR A 205 21.86 -11.65 5.42
C THR A 205 20.47 -11.39 5.96
N ALA A 206 19.48 -11.32 5.07
CA ALA A 206 18.10 -11.18 5.49
C ALA A 206 17.14 -11.94 4.58
N THR A 207 15.98 -12.31 5.13
CA THR A 207 14.87 -12.93 4.41
C THR A 207 13.57 -12.23 4.77
N THR A 208 12.56 -12.33 3.91
CA THR A 208 11.23 -11.74 4.12
C THR A 208 10.13 -12.78 4.00
N VAL A 209 9.11 -12.66 4.85
CA VAL A 209 7.88 -13.46 4.80
C VAL A 209 6.68 -12.56 5.08
N LEU A 210 5.56 -12.79 4.37
CA LEU A 210 4.27 -12.21 4.73
C LEU A 210 3.63 -13.06 5.82
N ASP A 211 3.50 -12.51 7.02
CA ASP A 211 2.89 -13.18 8.16
C ASP A 211 1.43 -12.74 8.29
N MET A 212 0.50 -13.66 8.03
CA MET A 212 -0.95 -13.42 8.14
C MET A 212 -1.49 -13.64 9.56
N THR A 213 -0.64 -14.02 10.52
CA THR A 213 -1.04 -14.34 11.90
C THR A 213 -0.95 -13.14 12.86
N ASP A 214 -0.21 -12.10 12.46
CA ASP A 214 -0.02 -10.82 13.15
C ASP A 214 -0.13 -9.64 12.17
N GLY A 215 -0.50 -8.46 12.66
CA GLY A 215 -0.76 -7.28 11.83
C GLY A 215 -0.99 -6.02 12.66
N TYR A 216 -0.62 -4.86 12.14
CA TYR A 216 -1.02 -3.58 12.73
C TYR A 216 -2.36 -3.12 12.16
N ASN A 217 -2.41 -2.82 10.85
CA ASN A 217 -3.62 -2.48 10.10
C ASN A 217 -3.72 -3.37 8.87
N GLY A 218 -4.88 -3.98 8.61
CA GLY A 218 -5.11 -4.82 7.43
C GLY A 218 -4.88 -6.30 7.69
N GLY A 219 -4.39 -7.05 6.70
CA GLY A 219 -4.40 -8.51 6.74
C GLY A 219 -3.19 -9.19 7.35
N ASN A 220 -2.04 -8.55 7.34
CA ASN A 220 -0.76 -9.21 7.54
C ASN A 220 0.30 -8.22 8.02
N THR A 221 1.48 -8.76 8.26
CA THR A 221 2.73 -8.04 8.51
C THR A 221 3.77 -8.50 7.49
N LEU A 222 4.70 -7.62 7.12
CA LEU A 222 5.92 -8.04 6.42
C LEU A 222 7.02 -8.26 7.45
N THR A 223 7.37 -9.52 7.69
CA THR A 223 8.39 -9.89 8.67
C THR A 223 9.73 -10.11 7.98
N LEU A 224 10.74 -9.38 8.41
CA LEU A 224 12.13 -9.52 8.00
C LEU A 224 12.90 -10.27 9.07
N THR A 225 13.63 -11.31 8.70
CA THR A 225 14.57 -11.99 9.59
C THR A 225 15.98 -11.63 9.16
N ILE A 226 16.76 -11.00 10.04
CA ILE A 226 18.11 -10.52 9.75
C ILE A 226 19.10 -11.34 10.57
N THR A 227 20.12 -11.86 9.92
CA THR A 227 21.22 -12.60 10.55
C THR A 227 22.52 -11.83 10.37
N CYS A 228 23.10 -11.43 11.48
CA CYS A 228 24.34 -10.69 11.55
C CYS A 228 25.47 -11.65 11.92
N PRO A 229 26.54 -11.72 11.13
CA PRO A 229 27.70 -12.53 11.50
C PRO A 229 28.36 -11.99 12.77
N GLY A 230 29.02 -12.89 13.50
CA GLY A 230 29.99 -12.52 14.54
C GLY A 230 30.99 -11.51 14.01
N SER A 231 31.23 -10.43 14.74
CA SER A 231 32.20 -9.38 14.41
C SER A 231 32.67 -8.73 15.70
N GLU A 232 33.98 -8.48 15.79
CA GLU A 232 34.60 -7.78 16.92
C GLU A 232 34.18 -6.31 16.99
N SER A 233 33.70 -5.73 15.88
CA SER A 233 33.16 -4.38 15.84
C SER A 233 31.64 -4.36 16.04
N GLU A 234 31.17 -3.36 16.79
CA GLU A 234 29.78 -2.94 16.71
C GLU A 234 29.57 -2.24 15.36
N GLY A 235 28.51 -2.61 14.63
CA GLY A 235 28.26 -2.06 13.31
C GLY A 235 26.79 -1.71 13.12
N THR A 236 26.56 -0.60 12.41
CA THR A 236 25.22 -0.15 12.01
C THR A 236 24.81 -0.82 10.70
N ILE A 237 23.61 -1.38 10.68
CA ILE A 237 23.03 -2.02 9.50
C ILE A 237 22.05 -1.06 8.84
N TRP A 238 22.24 -0.79 7.55
CA TRP A 238 21.24 -0.16 6.71
C TRP A 238 20.38 -1.22 6.02
N LEU A 239 19.06 -1.09 6.17
CA LEU A 239 18.06 -1.98 5.58
C LEU A 239 17.04 -1.13 4.79
N PRO A 240 17.21 -0.97 3.46
CA PRO A 240 16.28 -0.21 2.64
C PRO A 240 14.97 -0.99 2.46
N VAL A 241 13.81 -0.37 2.71
CA VAL A 241 12.48 -1.01 2.70
C VAL A 241 11.66 -0.65 1.46
N GLN A 242 11.58 0.63 1.16
CA GLN A 242 10.67 1.16 0.14
C GLN A 242 11.35 2.26 -0.66
N SER A 243 11.24 2.18 -1.99
CA SER A 243 11.64 3.28 -2.87
C SER A 243 10.56 4.36 -2.94
N LEU A 244 10.96 5.62 -3.10
CA LEU A 244 10.06 6.75 -3.32
C LEU A 244 10.64 7.69 -4.38
N THR A 245 9.77 8.44 -5.04
CA THR A 245 10.16 9.54 -5.94
C THR A 245 10.08 10.86 -5.21
N LEU A 246 11.12 11.70 -5.21
CA LEU A 246 11.07 13.04 -4.64
C LEU A 246 11.41 14.10 -5.70
N THR A 247 10.61 15.17 -5.78
CA THR A 247 10.78 16.25 -6.78
C THR A 247 11.12 17.62 -6.19
N THR A 248 10.79 17.89 -4.93
CA THR A 248 10.93 19.24 -4.35
C THR A 248 11.79 19.25 -3.08
N ARG A 249 12.04 20.46 -2.55
CA ARG A 249 12.72 20.71 -1.27
C ARG A 249 11.75 20.96 -0.12
N GLU A 250 10.52 20.47 -0.24
CA GLU A 250 9.55 20.58 0.84
C GLU A 250 9.81 19.55 1.93
N SER A 251 9.39 19.88 3.15
CA SER A 251 9.50 18.97 4.27
C SER A 251 8.44 17.88 4.16
N LEU A 252 8.89 16.64 4.32
CA LEU A 252 8.07 15.45 4.37
C LEU A 252 8.12 14.85 5.77
N GLU A 253 7.01 14.28 6.20
CA GLU A 253 6.94 13.42 7.37
C GLU A 253 6.87 11.97 6.90
N ALA A 254 7.74 11.12 7.47
CA ALA A 254 7.65 9.68 7.32
C ALA A 254 7.29 9.06 8.68
N ARG A 255 6.30 8.18 8.68
CA ARG A 255 5.86 7.41 9.83
C ARG A 255 5.90 5.92 9.51
N VAL A 256 6.58 5.14 10.36
CA VAL A 256 6.61 3.69 10.29
C VAL A 256 6.07 3.08 11.57
N VAL A 257 5.32 2.00 11.44
CA VAL A 257 4.89 1.16 12.58
C VAL A 257 5.49 -0.21 12.41
N TYR A 258 6.24 -0.65 13.41
CA TYR A 258 6.95 -1.93 13.38
C TYR A 258 6.99 -2.59 14.76
N LYS A 259 7.36 -3.86 14.79
CA LYS A 259 7.64 -4.66 15.99
C LYS A 259 9.01 -5.30 15.81
N ALA A 260 9.88 -5.19 16.80
CA ALA A 260 11.21 -5.79 16.75
C ALA A 260 11.30 -6.91 17.79
N THR A 261 11.86 -8.06 17.41
CA THR A 261 12.09 -9.19 18.32
C THR A 261 13.55 -9.61 18.22
N ALA A 262 14.23 -9.67 19.36
CA ALA A 262 15.62 -10.08 19.46
C ALA A 262 15.80 -11.10 20.60
N PRO A 263 16.87 -11.91 20.57
CA PRO A 263 17.31 -12.69 21.72
C PRO A 263 17.53 -11.82 22.97
N ASN A 264 17.37 -12.39 24.16
CA ASN A 264 17.44 -11.65 25.43
C ASN A 264 18.80 -10.97 25.70
N ASP A 265 19.87 -11.47 25.08
CA ASP A 265 21.24 -10.96 25.18
C ASP A 265 21.60 -9.92 24.10
N VAL A 266 20.61 -9.53 23.28
CA VAL A 266 20.75 -8.59 22.17
C VAL A 266 19.82 -7.40 22.39
N SER A 267 20.38 -6.18 22.33
CA SER A 267 19.62 -4.94 22.32
C SER A 267 19.68 -4.33 20.93
N LEU A 268 18.51 -4.03 20.36
CA LEU A 268 18.39 -3.39 19.06
C LEU A 268 18.03 -1.92 19.26
N ARG A 269 18.74 -1.02 18.57
CA ARG A 269 18.31 0.36 18.37
C ARG A 269 18.07 0.58 16.89
N SER A 270 16.80 0.53 16.50
CA SER A 270 16.40 0.83 15.13
C SER A 270 15.96 2.28 15.01
N HIS A 271 16.32 2.93 13.91
CA HIS A 271 15.82 4.25 13.54
C HIS A 271 15.50 4.28 12.04
N ILE A 272 14.37 4.89 11.68
CA ILE A 272 14.04 5.14 10.28
C ILE A 272 14.96 6.22 9.70
N ASP A 273 15.41 6.02 8.46
CA ASP A 273 16.30 6.91 7.72
C ASP A 273 15.97 6.91 6.22
N VAL A 274 16.49 7.90 5.49
CA VAL A 274 16.28 8.12 4.05
C VAL A 274 17.61 8.31 3.31
N LYS A 275 17.80 7.55 2.22
CA LYS A 275 19.03 7.60 1.40
C LYS A 275 18.73 7.69 -0.08
N LEU A 276 19.67 8.23 -0.86
CA LEU A 276 19.58 8.14 -2.31
C LEU A 276 19.73 6.68 -2.76
N LEU A 277 18.94 6.28 -3.76
CA LEU A 277 19.10 4.97 -4.40
C LEU A 277 20.22 4.97 -5.46
N SER A 278 20.74 6.13 -5.85
CA SER A 278 21.82 6.24 -6.84
C SER A 278 23.18 5.91 -6.23
N ASN A 279 23.96 5.08 -6.91
CA ASN A 279 25.34 4.74 -6.56
C ASN A 279 26.35 5.87 -6.80
N GLU A 280 25.92 7.05 -7.21
CA GLU A 280 26.83 8.19 -7.29
C GLU A 280 27.24 8.56 -5.86
N GLU A 281 28.55 8.67 -5.61
CA GLU A 281 29.13 9.16 -4.36
C GLU A 281 28.69 10.62 -4.14
N VAL A 282 27.43 10.79 -3.76
CA VAL A 282 26.88 12.08 -3.42
C VAL A 282 27.11 12.27 -1.93
N ASP A 283 27.70 13.41 -1.61
CA ASP A 283 27.92 13.95 -0.27
C ASP A 283 26.81 13.53 0.70
N SER A 284 27.20 12.94 1.83
CA SER A 284 26.38 12.43 2.95
C SER A 284 25.26 13.37 3.47
N ARG A 285 25.14 14.59 2.93
CA ARG A 285 24.25 15.67 3.38
C ARG A 285 23.08 15.96 2.44
N VAL A 286 22.63 14.98 1.65
CA VAL A 286 21.49 15.16 0.73
C VAL A 286 20.18 15.46 1.46
N PHE A 287 20.02 14.87 2.64
CA PHE A 287 18.82 15.02 3.45
C PHE A 287 19.15 15.69 4.78
N THR A 288 18.31 16.63 5.19
CA THR A 288 18.25 17.08 6.58
C THR A 288 17.15 16.32 7.27
N ILE A 289 17.51 15.53 8.27
CA ILE A 289 16.58 14.71 9.04
C ILE A 289 16.38 15.39 10.39
N GLY A 290 15.12 15.64 10.71
CA GLY A 290 14.69 16.21 11.97
C GLY A 290 14.76 15.18 13.10
N LYS A 291 14.29 15.60 14.27
CA LYS A 291 14.25 14.73 15.45
C LYS A 291 13.29 13.54 15.23
N THR A 292 13.78 12.33 15.46
CA THR A 292 12.94 11.13 15.51
C THR A 292 12.06 11.14 16.75
N THR A 293 10.77 10.90 16.55
CA THR A 293 9.81 10.66 17.63
C THR A 293 9.47 9.19 17.66
N VAL A 294 9.59 8.56 18.83
CA VAL A 294 9.27 7.15 19.05
C VAL A 294 8.10 7.07 20.02
N LYS A 295 7.11 6.24 19.72
CA LYS A 295 5.94 6.00 20.57
C LYS A 295 5.66 4.51 20.66
N ASP A 296 5.56 3.99 21.87
CA ASP A 296 5.05 2.65 22.11
C ASP A 296 3.54 2.63 21.83
N LEU A 297 3.12 1.64 21.07
CA LEU A 297 1.75 1.39 20.70
C LEU A 297 1.23 0.12 21.39
N PRO A 298 -0.10 -0.08 21.45
CA PRO A 298 -0.68 -1.31 21.95
C PRO A 298 -0.14 -2.57 21.24
N HIS A 299 -0.27 -3.71 21.91
CA HIS A 299 0.07 -5.03 21.34
C HIS A 299 1.55 -5.19 20.90
N GLY A 300 2.45 -4.45 21.55
CA GLY A 300 3.90 -4.56 21.34
C GLY A 300 4.39 -3.93 20.04
N TRP A 301 3.59 -3.05 19.43
CA TRP A 301 4.00 -2.27 18.26
C TRP A 301 4.70 -0.99 18.70
N THR A 302 5.55 -0.45 17.84
CA THR A 302 6.25 0.82 18.01
C THR A 302 6.04 1.67 16.77
N SER A 303 5.70 2.95 16.96
CA SER A 303 5.66 3.95 15.91
C SER A 303 6.93 4.79 15.95
N GLN A 304 7.54 5.02 14.80
CA GLN A 304 8.58 6.03 14.62
C GLN A 304 8.17 7.04 13.57
N THR A 305 8.43 8.31 13.86
CA THR A 305 8.17 9.43 12.94
C THR A 305 9.44 10.27 12.79
N ILE A 306 9.80 10.59 11.55
CA ILE A 306 10.83 11.56 11.22
C ILE A 306 10.26 12.63 10.28
N ASN A 307 10.78 13.84 10.39
CA ASN A 307 10.65 14.84 9.34
C ASN A 307 11.94 14.88 8.55
N PHE A 308 11.87 15.00 7.23
CA PHE A 308 13.06 15.11 6.41
C PHE A 308 12.85 16.07 5.24
N THR A 309 13.92 16.66 4.76
CA THR A 309 13.90 17.58 3.62
C THR A 309 15.09 17.29 2.71
N ALA A 310 14.82 17.18 1.41
CA ALA A 310 15.85 17.07 0.39
C ALA A 310 16.48 18.44 0.11
N THR A 311 17.70 18.69 0.57
CA THR A 311 18.35 20.01 0.46
C THR A 311 19.06 20.24 -0.87
N SER A 312 19.62 19.16 -1.44
CA SER A 312 20.53 19.24 -2.59
C SER A 312 19.95 18.64 -3.89
N ILE A 313 18.72 18.15 -3.86
CA ILE A 313 18.06 17.57 -5.03
C ILE A 313 17.60 18.68 -6.00
N LYS A 314 17.99 18.56 -7.28
CA LYS A 314 17.63 19.51 -8.36
C LYS A 314 16.57 18.96 -9.32
N HIS A 315 16.41 17.64 -9.35
CA HIS A 315 15.53 16.93 -10.26
C HIS A 315 14.81 15.81 -9.51
N THR A 316 13.73 15.32 -10.09
CA THR A 316 13.08 14.09 -9.64
C THR A 316 14.09 12.98 -9.38
N THR A 317 14.16 12.49 -8.14
CA THR A 317 15.17 11.51 -7.73
C THR A 317 14.53 10.37 -6.95
N SER A 318 15.03 9.16 -7.16
CA SER A 318 14.62 7.98 -6.41
C SER A 318 15.39 7.87 -5.10
N VAL A 319 14.67 7.68 -4.01
CA VAL A 319 15.21 7.53 -2.65
C VAL A 319 14.75 6.21 -2.05
N ALA A 320 15.47 5.72 -1.05
CA ALA A 320 15.10 4.57 -0.23
C ALA A 320 14.76 5.05 1.17
N MET A 321 13.57 4.70 1.64
CA MET A 321 13.21 4.73 3.06
C MET A 321 13.56 3.38 3.67
N GLY A 322 14.20 3.38 4.83
CA GLY A 322 14.67 2.16 5.46
C GLY A 322 15.00 2.34 6.94
N PHE A 323 15.66 1.33 7.50
CA PHE A 323 16.11 1.35 8.89
C PHE A 323 17.63 1.37 8.96
N LEU A 324 18.14 2.18 9.87
CA LEU A 324 19.45 2.00 10.46
C LEU A 324 19.28 1.26 11.79
N ILE A 325 20.02 0.16 11.96
CA ILE A 325 19.86 -0.76 13.08
C ILE A 325 21.21 -0.95 13.75
N ASP A 326 21.33 -0.45 14.98
CA ASP A 326 22.47 -0.72 15.85
C ASP A 326 22.19 -2.02 16.61
N VAL A 327 23.13 -2.95 16.52
CA VAL A 327 23.05 -4.25 17.21
C VAL A 327 24.07 -4.27 18.34
N VAL A 328 23.59 -4.18 19.57
CA VAL A 328 24.42 -4.28 20.78
C VAL A 328 24.25 -5.67 21.37
N ARG A 329 25.35 -6.39 21.57
CA ARG A 329 25.35 -7.80 22.02
C ARG A 329 26.41 -8.05 23.08
N THR A 330 26.17 -9.03 23.93
CA THR A 330 27.10 -9.40 25.01
C THR A 330 28.30 -10.21 24.50
N ASP A 331 28.07 -11.12 23.54
CA ASP A 331 29.12 -11.88 22.84
C ASP A 331 29.23 -11.37 21.40
N SER A 332 30.32 -10.67 21.08
CA SER A 332 30.54 -10.07 19.78
C SER A 332 30.87 -11.09 18.68
N LEU A 333 31.34 -12.30 19.04
CA LEU A 333 31.79 -13.31 18.08
C LEU A 333 30.68 -14.26 17.64
N ALA A 334 29.55 -14.29 18.35
CA ALA A 334 28.41 -15.11 17.98
C ALA A 334 27.56 -14.46 16.88
N ASN A 335 27.05 -15.28 15.96
CA ASN A 335 26.02 -14.85 15.01
C ASN A 335 24.74 -14.48 15.78
N VAL A 336 24.12 -13.38 15.38
CA VAL A 336 22.88 -12.90 15.99
C VAL A 336 21.79 -12.88 14.93
N THR A 337 20.64 -13.49 15.25
CA THR A 337 19.44 -13.43 14.41
C THR A 337 18.34 -12.70 15.16
N PHE A 338 17.72 -11.72 14.51
CA PHE A 338 16.57 -10.99 15.04
C PHE A 338 15.54 -10.76 13.93
N SER A 339 14.34 -10.33 14.31
CA SER A 339 13.28 -10.01 13.35
C SER A 339 12.74 -8.60 13.50
N LEU A 340 12.34 -8.04 12.35
CA LEU A 340 11.65 -6.77 12.24
C LEU A 340 10.34 -7.00 11.47
N SER A 341 9.22 -6.78 12.14
CA SER A 341 7.88 -6.96 11.63
C SER A 341 7.29 -5.60 11.26
N LEU A 342 7.09 -5.33 9.97
CA LEU A 342 6.59 -4.06 9.46
C LEU A 342 5.06 -4.09 9.29
N GLY A 343 4.37 -3.23 10.02
CA GLY A 343 2.91 -3.13 10.00
C GLY A 343 2.39 -1.98 9.14
N GLN A 344 3.16 -0.89 9.02
CA GLN A 344 2.77 0.28 8.22
C GLN A 344 3.96 1.17 7.88
N LEU A 345 3.93 1.82 6.71
CA LEU A 345 4.78 2.94 6.33
C LEU A 345 3.94 3.99 5.60
N ALA A 346 4.02 5.25 6.04
CA ALA A 346 3.38 6.39 5.39
C ALA A 346 4.40 7.52 5.19
N VAL A 347 4.35 8.19 4.05
CA VAL A 347 5.13 9.40 3.76
C VAL A 347 4.21 10.44 3.13
N TYR A 348 4.20 11.65 3.70
CA TYR A 348 3.29 12.72 3.33
C TYR A 348 3.89 14.10 3.64
N PRO A 349 3.34 15.20 3.08
CA PRO A 349 3.79 16.55 3.43
C PRO A 349 3.77 16.78 4.93
N THR A 350 4.85 17.34 5.49
CA THR A 350 4.86 17.73 6.90
C THR A 350 3.70 18.71 7.15
N PRO A 351 2.92 18.54 8.25
CA PRO A 351 1.87 19.48 8.61
C PRO A 351 2.41 20.91 8.66
N PRO A 352 1.61 21.91 8.25
CA PRO A 352 2.02 23.30 8.34
C PRO A 352 2.28 23.70 9.81
N PRO A 353 3.03 24.80 10.04
CA PRO A 353 3.25 25.33 11.39
C PRO A 353 1.94 25.54 12.16
N GLN A 354 2.00 25.48 13.49
CA GLN A 354 0.84 25.54 14.40
C GLN A 354 -0.09 26.76 14.19
N SER A 355 0.39 27.82 13.55
CA SER A 355 -0.43 28.98 13.18
C SER A 355 -1.47 28.68 12.11
N VAL A 356 -1.38 27.56 11.41
CA VAL A 356 -2.31 27.15 10.34
C VAL A 356 -3.27 26.09 10.88
N SER A 357 -4.57 26.30 10.67
CA SER A 357 -5.60 25.34 11.05
C SER A 357 -5.59 24.14 10.10
N VAL A 358 -5.32 22.95 10.65
CA VAL A 358 -5.37 21.68 9.92
C VAL A 358 -6.72 21.02 10.14
N GLY A 359 -7.27 20.46 9.07
CA GLY A 359 -8.52 19.71 9.13
C GLY A 359 -8.34 18.36 9.81
N THR A 360 -9.19 18.05 10.79
CA THR A 360 -9.28 16.74 11.44
C THR A 360 -10.36 15.90 10.75
N PRO A 361 -10.00 14.76 10.14
CA PRO A 361 -10.95 13.92 9.43
C PRO A 361 -12.04 13.36 10.36
N SER A 362 -13.28 13.35 9.89
CA SER A 362 -14.41 12.78 10.62
C SER A 362 -15.49 12.27 9.67
N ILE A 363 -16.47 11.54 10.21
CA ILE A 363 -17.64 11.04 9.48
C ILE A 363 -18.90 11.64 10.10
N THR A 364 -19.67 12.42 9.35
CA THR A 364 -20.79 13.19 9.92
C THR A 364 -22.10 12.43 10.01
N GLY A 365 -22.29 11.43 9.16
CA GLY A 365 -23.56 10.73 9.11
C GLY A 365 -23.46 9.45 8.30
N ALA A 366 -24.28 8.48 8.67
CA ALA A 366 -24.45 7.23 7.97
C ALA A 366 -25.93 6.93 7.75
N LYS A 367 -26.22 6.21 6.68
CA LYS A 367 -27.57 5.77 6.29
C LYS A 367 -27.53 4.29 5.98
N PHE A 368 -28.58 3.58 6.36
CA PHE A 368 -28.79 2.19 6.00
C PHE A 368 -30.06 2.07 5.15
N ALA A 369 -29.92 1.54 3.95
CA ALA A 369 -31.03 1.26 3.04
C ALA A 369 -31.25 -0.26 2.97
N PRO A 370 -32.29 -0.81 3.63
CA PRO A 370 -32.56 -2.24 3.58
C PRO A 370 -32.95 -2.66 2.16
N ARG A 371 -32.60 -3.90 1.77
CA ARG A 371 -32.94 -4.44 0.45
C ARG A 371 -34.46 -4.59 0.33
N ALA A 372 -35.07 -4.08 -0.75
CA ALA A 372 -36.53 -4.02 -0.89
C ALA A 372 -37.26 -5.37 -0.75
N HIS A 373 -36.59 -6.49 -1.07
CA HIS A 373 -37.15 -7.84 -0.94
C HIS A 373 -36.98 -8.45 0.47
N ALA A 374 -36.14 -7.86 1.32
CA ALA A 374 -35.89 -8.32 2.69
C ALA A 374 -37.11 -8.15 3.63
N LEU A 375 -38.12 -7.39 3.20
CA LEU A 375 -39.32 -7.13 3.99
C LEU A 375 -40.25 -8.34 4.11
N ASN A 376 -40.03 -9.41 3.33
CA ASN A 376 -40.93 -10.58 3.30
C ASN A 376 -40.42 -11.77 4.14
N THR A 377 -39.17 -11.73 4.60
CA THR A 377 -38.49 -12.82 5.33
C THR A 377 -37.71 -12.23 6.51
N ASN A 378 -38.00 -12.66 7.74
CA ASN A 378 -37.26 -12.21 8.94
C ASN A 378 -35.74 -12.46 8.84
N ALA A 379 -35.34 -13.41 8.00
CA ALA A 379 -33.96 -13.79 7.75
C ALA A 379 -33.19 -12.83 6.83
N ASP A 380 -33.82 -11.83 6.22
CA ASP A 380 -33.13 -10.87 5.33
C ASP A 380 -33.18 -9.43 5.87
N ALA A 381 -33.84 -9.20 7.01
CA ALA A 381 -34.17 -7.86 7.50
C ALA A 381 -32.96 -6.95 7.83
N LEU A 382 -31.74 -7.49 7.89
CA LEU A 382 -30.50 -6.70 8.06
C LEU A 382 -29.64 -6.67 6.79
N GLU A 383 -30.11 -7.23 5.68
CA GLU A 383 -29.46 -7.13 4.38
C GLU A 383 -29.76 -5.75 3.75
N GLY A 384 -28.73 -5.07 3.27
CA GLY A 384 -28.90 -3.74 2.69
C GLY A 384 -27.61 -3.05 2.32
N VAL A 385 -27.69 -1.73 2.20
CA VAL A 385 -26.56 -0.88 1.81
C VAL A 385 -26.33 0.19 2.85
N LEU A 386 -25.12 0.23 3.40
CA LEU A 386 -24.61 1.34 4.20
C LEU A 386 -23.97 2.39 3.30
N THR A 387 -24.28 3.65 3.54
CA THR A 387 -23.58 4.81 2.95
C THR A 387 -23.31 5.86 4.02
N TRP A 388 -22.27 6.68 3.83
CA TRP A 388 -21.92 7.73 4.78
C TRP A 388 -21.27 8.93 4.08
N ASP A 389 -21.20 10.03 4.82
CA ASP A 389 -20.57 11.28 4.38
C ASP A 389 -19.35 11.57 5.25
N THR A 390 -18.23 11.94 4.61
CA THR A 390 -17.00 12.34 5.27
C THR A 390 -16.91 13.85 5.38
N THR A 391 -16.30 14.35 6.45
CA THR A 391 -16.01 15.78 6.61
C THR A 391 -14.67 16.03 7.27
N SER A 392 -14.30 17.30 7.32
CA SER A 392 -13.13 17.78 8.02
C SER A 392 -13.58 18.79 9.07
N THR A 393 -13.17 18.55 10.31
CA THR A 393 -13.44 19.46 11.44
C THR A 393 -12.19 20.26 11.72
N PHE A 394 -12.33 21.57 11.89
CA PHE A 394 -11.20 22.42 12.30
C PHE A 394 -11.22 22.58 13.80
N THR A 395 -10.05 22.79 14.39
CA THR A 395 -9.93 23.07 15.83
C THR A 395 -10.95 24.15 16.20
N PRO A 396 -11.78 23.91 17.25
CA PRO A 396 -12.66 24.94 17.77
C PRO A 396 -11.85 26.21 18.01
N ILE A 397 -12.41 27.35 17.61
CA ILE A 397 -11.81 28.64 17.97
C ILE A 397 -11.74 28.66 19.48
N ASP A 398 -10.53 28.71 20.03
CA ASP A 398 -10.33 28.73 21.47
C ASP A 398 -11.09 29.94 22.04
N SER A 399 -11.68 29.80 23.23
CA SER A 399 -12.44 30.91 23.84
C SER A 399 -11.58 32.15 24.12
N ASP A 400 -10.26 31.99 24.04
CA ASP A 400 -9.24 33.02 24.21
C ASP A 400 -8.88 33.74 22.90
N VAL A 401 -9.53 33.44 21.76
CA VAL A 401 -9.43 34.31 20.57
C VAL A 401 -10.14 35.63 20.88
N GLN A 402 -9.37 36.54 21.47
CA GLN A 402 -9.79 37.91 21.72
C GLN A 402 -9.90 38.60 20.35
N ILE A 403 -11.13 38.89 19.93
CA ILE A 403 -11.37 39.82 18.84
C ILE A 403 -11.15 41.22 19.43
N ASP A 404 -9.88 41.60 19.56
CA ASP A 404 -9.46 42.87 20.17
C ASP A 404 -9.87 44.09 19.33
N ASP A 405 -10.11 43.87 18.03
CA ASP A 405 -10.50 44.89 17.07
C ASP A 405 -11.68 44.40 16.21
N PRO A 406 -12.86 45.04 16.27
CA PRO A 406 -13.99 44.70 15.41
C PRO A 406 -13.71 44.92 13.92
N GLU A 407 -12.66 45.67 13.56
CA GLU A 407 -12.18 45.86 12.18
C GLU A 407 -11.04 44.89 11.82
N SER A 408 -10.69 43.93 12.69
CA SER A 408 -9.65 42.94 12.40
C SER A 408 -10.02 42.09 11.19
N ILE A 409 -9.16 42.10 10.18
CA ILE A 409 -9.29 41.28 8.97
C ILE A 409 -8.62 39.90 9.11
N THR A 410 -8.05 39.58 10.28
CA THR A 410 -7.40 38.29 10.51
C THR A 410 -8.47 37.21 10.69
N PRO A 411 -8.52 36.19 9.82
CA PRO A 411 -9.54 35.16 9.94
C PRO A 411 -9.30 34.30 11.19
N ALA A 412 -10.38 33.84 11.81
CA ALA A 412 -10.31 32.97 12.99
C ALA A 412 -9.64 31.60 12.70
N TRP A 413 -9.63 31.19 11.43
CA TRP A 413 -8.85 30.06 10.94
C TRP A 413 -7.93 30.52 9.81
N LEU A 414 -6.64 30.32 9.98
CA LEU A 414 -5.67 30.47 8.90
C LEU A 414 -5.61 29.14 8.14
N LEU A 415 -6.34 29.06 7.04
CA LEU A 415 -6.35 27.88 6.19
C LEU A 415 -5.23 27.98 5.15
N GLN A 416 -4.47 26.90 4.97
CA GLN A 416 -3.53 26.82 3.86
C GLN A 416 -4.26 26.46 2.56
N ASP A 417 -3.80 27.02 1.44
CA ASP A 417 -4.40 26.75 0.13
C ASP A 417 -4.23 25.30 -0.34
N THR A 418 -3.36 24.51 0.28
CA THR A 418 -3.15 23.10 -0.06
C THR A 418 -4.38 22.26 0.31
N PRO A 419 -5.11 21.67 -0.65
CA PRO A 419 -6.32 20.91 -0.36
C PRO A 419 -6.10 19.72 0.56
N ALA A 420 -4.95 19.04 0.45
CA ALA A 420 -4.60 17.87 1.24
C ALA A 420 -4.52 18.14 2.76
N SER A 421 -4.15 19.37 3.16
CA SER A 421 -4.11 19.78 4.57
C SER A 421 -5.49 20.16 5.12
N ARG A 422 -6.41 20.55 4.23
CA ARG A 422 -7.78 20.97 4.59
C ARG A 422 -8.74 19.79 4.65
N PHE A 423 -8.58 18.83 3.74
CA PHE A 423 -9.45 17.67 3.59
C PHE A 423 -8.59 16.41 3.47
N PRO A 424 -8.05 15.91 4.60
CA PRO A 424 -7.38 14.62 4.60
C PRO A 424 -8.31 13.54 4.03
N THR A 425 -7.76 12.66 3.22
CA THR A 425 -8.55 11.63 2.54
C THR A 425 -8.52 10.33 3.35
N PHE A 426 -9.47 9.44 3.07
CA PHE A 426 -9.54 8.13 3.70
C PHE A 426 -8.96 7.09 2.75
N ALA A 427 -8.13 6.19 3.30
CA ALA A 427 -7.68 5.01 2.59
C ALA A 427 -8.84 4.00 2.47
N TYR A 428 -9.59 3.79 3.56
CA TYR A 428 -10.75 2.90 3.61
C TYR A 428 -11.53 3.11 4.93
N PHE A 429 -12.61 2.37 5.12
CA PHE A 429 -13.35 2.32 6.38
C PHE A 429 -13.50 0.88 6.89
N ASN A 430 -13.39 0.71 8.20
CA ASN A 430 -13.74 -0.51 8.91
C ASN A 430 -15.22 -0.45 9.32
N ILE A 431 -15.96 -1.51 9.05
CA ILE A 431 -17.39 -1.59 9.35
C ILE A 431 -17.61 -2.61 10.47
N TYR A 432 -18.35 -2.19 11.49
CA TYR A 432 -18.72 -3.05 12.62
C TYR A 432 -20.23 -3.05 12.82
N THR A 433 -20.73 -4.07 13.51
CA THR A 433 -22.13 -4.17 13.91
C THR A 433 -22.27 -4.67 15.34
N ALA A 434 -23.37 -4.30 15.99
CA ALA A 434 -23.78 -4.81 17.28
C ALA A 434 -25.31 -4.98 17.32
N PRO A 435 -25.85 -5.88 18.14
CA PRO A 435 -27.29 -5.94 18.37
C PRO A 435 -27.76 -4.61 18.95
N LEU A 436 -28.93 -4.15 18.51
CA LEU A 436 -29.55 -2.97 19.10
C LEU A 436 -30.03 -3.31 20.52
N GLN A 437 -29.30 -2.85 21.55
CA GLN A 437 -29.70 -3.01 22.95
C GLN A 437 -30.66 -1.89 23.37
N ASP A 438 -31.48 -2.14 24.40
CA ASP A 438 -32.32 -1.11 25.02
C ASP A 438 -31.46 0.04 25.57
N ALA A 439 -31.90 1.27 25.32
CA ALA A 439 -31.14 2.51 25.50
C ALA A 439 -30.55 2.76 26.90
N ALA A 440 -30.95 1.99 27.92
CA ALA A 440 -30.45 2.12 29.29
C ALA A 440 -29.00 1.62 29.49
N ALA A 441 -28.44 0.84 28.56
CA ALA A 441 -27.08 0.27 28.66
C ALA A 441 -26.02 0.96 27.77
N ALA A 442 -26.41 1.91 26.92
CA ALA A 442 -25.63 2.33 25.74
C ALA A 442 -24.68 3.53 25.96
N ALA A 443 -24.26 3.81 27.20
CA ALA A 443 -23.57 5.08 27.49
C ALA A 443 -22.13 5.16 26.96
N HIS A 444 -21.41 4.06 26.76
CA HIS A 444 -20.10 4.08 26.12
C HIS A 444 -19.94 2.90 25.18
N ALA A 445 -19.45 3.17 23.97
CA ALA A 445 -19.02 2.17 23.00
C ALA A 445 -17.81 1.43 23.56
N ASP A 446 -18.02 0.59 24.57
CA ASP A 446 -17.00 -0.36 24.98
C ASP A 446 -16.88 -1.38 23.86
N THR A 447 -15.76 -1.30 23.15
CA THR A 447 -15.38 -2.07 21.95
C THR A 447 -15.45 -3.59 22.09
N GLY A 448 -15.86 -4.11 23.24
CA GLY A 448 -16.04 -5.53 23.51
C GLY A 448 -17.26 -6.15 22.84
N SER A 449 -18.32 -5.38 22.53
CA SER A 449 -19.57 -5.94 21.98
C SER A 449 -19.76 -5.75 20.47
N THR A 450 -18.92 -4.95 19.82
CA THR A 450 -18.98 -4.71 18.37
C THR A 450 -18.23 -5.82 17.63
N VAL A 451 -18.83 -6.34 16.56
CA VAL A 451 -18.21 -7.34 15.69
C VAL A 451 -17.86 -6.72 14.35
N PHE A 452 -16.62 -6.91 13.89
CA PHE A 452 -16.18 -6.48 12.56
C PHE A 452 -16.90 -7.30 11.49
N ILE A 453 -17.43 -6.63 10.47
CA ILE A 453 -18.16 -7.27 9.37
C ILE A 453 -17.56 -7.00 8.00
N GLY A 454 -16.56 -6.13 7.88
CA GLY A 454 -15.83 -5.93 6.63
C GLY A 454 -15.23 -4.55 6.49
N THR A 455 -14.70 -4.29 5.29
CA THR A 455 -14.21 -2.99 4.87
C THR A 455 -14.85 -2.54 3.56
N THR A 456 -14.64 -1.28 3.23
CA THR A 456 -15.21 -0.60 2.06
C THR A 456 -14.35 -0.81 0.83
N GLY A 457 -14.92 -0.88 -0.38
CA GLY A 457 -14.14 -0.91 -1.64
C GLY A 457 -14.39 -2.10 -2.56
N LEU A 458 -15.12 -3.15 -2.13
CA LEU A 458 -15.39 -4.31 -3.00
C LEU A 458 -16.05 -3.98 -4.35
N ASP A 459 -16.69 -2.82 -4.47
CA ASP A 459 -17.40 -2.33 -5.65
C ASP A 459 -16.81 -1.05 -6.26
N GLY A 460 -15.63 -0.62 -5.80
CA GLY A 460 -14.97 0.63 -6.21
C GLY A 460 -15.64 1.91 -5.72
N ARG A 461 -16.57 1.86 -4.76
CA ARG A 461 -17.19 3.05 -4.17
C ARG A 461 -16.71 3.28 -2.73
N ALA A 462 -15.93 4.33 -2.54
CA ALA A 462 -15.26 4.64 -1.26
C ALA A 462 -16.22 4.73 -0.05
N ASN A 463 -17.40 5.35 -0.20
CA ASN A 463 -18.32 5.62 0.90
C ASN A 463 -19.55 4.68 0.92
N ARG A 464 -19.34 3.39 0.63
CA ARG A 464 -20.42 2.38 0.57
C ARG A 464 -19.98 1.01 1.07
N PHE A 465 -20.91 0.29 1.69
CA PHE A 465 -20.73 -1.11 2.09
C PHE A 465 -22.03 -1.90 1.91
N TYR A 466 -21.95 -3.09 1.32
CA TYR A 466 -23.08 -4.02 1.20
C TYR A 466 -23.12 -4.93 2.42
N VAL A 467 -24.19 -4.85 3.19
CA VAL A 467 -24.43 -5.75 4.31
C VAL A 467 -25.14 -6.98 3.78
N GLU A 468 -24.43 -8.10 3.72
CA GLU A 468 -24.95 -9.40 3.29
C GLU A 468 -25.06 -10.36 4.48
N PRO A 469 -25.99 -11.32 4.47
CA PRO A 469 -26.09 -12.35 5.51
C PRO A 469 -24.76 -13.05 5.86
N ALA A 470 -23.89 -13.21 4.86
CA ALA A 470 -22.59 -13.89 5.02
C ALA A 470 -21.57 -13.08 5.83
N CYS A 471 -21.69 -11.75 5.90
CA CYS A 471 -20.78 -10.90 6.68
C CYS A 471 -21.26 -10.68 8.12
N LEU A 472 -22.50 -11.05 8.45
CA LEU A 472 -23.07 -10.83 9.78
C LEU A 472 -22.63 -11.93 10.78
N PRO A 473 -22.47 -11.57 12.07
CA PRO A 473 -22.06 -12.53 13.10
C PRO A 473 -23.12 -13.60 13.35
N ARG A 474 -22.71 -14.78 13.81
CA ARG A 474 -23.65 -15.86 14.17
C ARG A 474 -24.69 -15.37 15.18
N GLY A 475 -25.95 -15.77 14.99
CA GLY A 475 -27.07 -15.39 15.85
C GLY A 475 -27.70 -14.03 15.54
N TRP A 476 -27.26 -13.34 14.47
CA TRP A 476 -27.84 -12.06 14.03
C TRP A 476 -29.34 -12.15 13.68
N ASP A 477 -29.81 -13.34 13.30
CA ASP A 477 -31.20 -13.65 13.00
C ASP A 477 -32.11 -13.41 14.21
N THR A 478 -31.58 -13.58 15.42
CA THR A 478 -32.28 -13.32 16.69
C THR A 478 -32.32 -11.84 17.11
N TRP A 479 -31.56 -10.97 16.43
CA TRP A 479 -31.51 -9.55 16.82
C TRP A 479 -32.77 -8.80 16.38
N ASP A 480 -33.35 -7.97 17.24
CA ASP A 480 -34.49 -7.10 16.88
C ASP A 480 -34.08 -5.90 16.01
N GLY A 481 -32.78 -5.65 15.91
CA GLY A 481 -32.19 -4.59 15.13
C GLY A 481 -30.67 -4.63 15.25
N ALA A 482 -29.99 -3.84 14.43
CA ALA A 482 -28.56 -3.68 14.47
C ALA A 482 -28.18 -2.21 14.56
N LYS A 483 -27.06 -1.96 15.23
CA LYS A 483 -26.32 -0.70 15.17
C LYS A 483 -25.05 -0.93 14.38
N PHE A 484 -24.88 -0.21 13.29
CA PHE A 484 -23.68 -0.24 12.46
C PHE A 484 -22.77 0.92 12.84
N TYR A 485 -21.47 0.64 12.86
CA TYR A 485 -20.41 1.62 13.14
C TYR A 485 -19.49 1.68 11.94
N ILE A 486 -19.19 2.89 11.49
CA ILE A 486 -18.29 3.17 10.36
C ILE A 486 -17.08 3.89 10.94
N GLN A 487 -15.92 3.25 10.89
CA GLN A 487 -14.66 3.80 11.40
C GLN A 487 -13.71 4.07 10.24
N GLY A 488 -13.31 5.32 10.05
CA GLY A 488 -12.40 5.70 8.98
C GLY A 488 -10.94 5.35 9.28
N VAL A 489 -10.19 5.02 8.23
CA VAL A 489 -8.73 4.96 8.24
C VAL A 489 -8.23 5.99 7.23
N THR A 490 -7.43 6.96 7.68
CA THR A 490 -6.93 8.04 6.82
C THR A 490 -5.95 7.49 5.77
N ASP A 491 -5.66 8.28 4.74
CA ASP A 491 -4.56 8.06 3.78
C ASP A 491 -3.17 7.99 4.43
N ARG A 492 -3.03 8.44 5.69
CA ARG A 492 -1.83 8.28 6.53
C ARG A 492 -1.81 7.00 7.38
N GLY A 493 -2.87 6.19 7.31
CA GLY A 493 -3.07 5.00 8.12
C GLY A 493 -3.40 5.25 9.59
N GLU A 494 -4.03 6.38 9.90
CA GLU A 494 -4.53 6.68 11.23
C GLU A 494 -5.98 6.20 11.33
N VAL A 495 -6.27 5.42 12.37
CA VAL A 495 -7.62 4.95 12.64
C VAL A 495 -8.35 6.05 13.40
N LEU A 496 -9.52 6.45 12.91
CA LEU A 496 -10.30 7.48 13.58
C LEU A 496 -10.75 7.01 14.98
N PRO A 497 -10.70 7.91 15.97
CA PRO A 497 -11.30 7.62 17.25
C PRO A 497 -12.83 7.61 17.11
N TRP A 498 -13.52 6.92 18.02
CA TRP A 498 -14.96 6.65 17.88
C TRP A 498 -15.83 7.91 17.86
N GLU A 499 -15.40 8.98 18.53
CA GLU A 499 -16.07 10.30 18.51
C GLU A 499 -16.06 10.97 17.13
N SER A 500 -15.12 10.58 16.25
CA SER A 500 -15.03 11.07 14.87
C SER A 500 -15.66 10.09 13.86
N CYS A 501 -16.29 9.02 14.34
CA CYS A 501 -16.92 7.99 13.54
C CYS A 501 -18.44 8.20 13.44
N ALA A 502 -19.07 7.57 12.45
CA ALA A 502 -20.53 7.59 12.29
C ALA A 502 -21.16 6.28 12.74
N THR A 503 -22.40 6.36 13.22
CA THR A 503 -23.21 5.18 13.52
C THR A 503 -24.60 5.32 12.92
N VAL A 504 -25.22 4.18 12.61
CA VAL A 504 -26.62 4.13 12.15
C VAL A 504 -27.32 2.94 12.77
N GLU A 505 -28.53 3.16 13.27
CA GLU A 505 -29.38 2.14 13.89
C GLU A 505 -30.49 1.73 12.93
N HIS A 506 -30.74 0.43 12.84
CA HIS A 506 -31.85 -0.12 12.06
C HIS A 506 -32.58 -1.18 12.88
N ARG A 507 -33.88 -0.99 13.09
CA ARG A 507 -34.76 -1.99 13.71
C ARG A 507 -35.40 -2.84 12.63
N LYS A 508 -35.44 -4.16 12.84
CA LYS A 508 -36.28 -5.04 12.03
C LYS A 508 -37.73 -4.62 12.23
N HIS A 509 -38.50 -4.48 11.16
CA HIS A 509 -39.93 -4.22 11.30
C HIS A 509 -40.59 -5.43 11.98
N GLY A 510 -41.00 -5.26 13.23
CA GLY A 510 -41.78 -6.27 13.94
C GLY A 510 -43.12 -6.49 13.25
N LYS A 511 -43.56 -7.75 13.14
CA LYS A 511 -44.97 -8.07 12.89
C LYS A 511 -45.79 -7.31 13.91
N SER A 512 -46.71 -6.44 13.46
CA SER A 512 -47.74 -5.90 14.34
C SER A 512 -48.39 -7.09 15.04
N SER A 513 -48.30 -7.16 16.37
CA SER A 513 -49.13 -8.05 17.17
C SER A 513 -50.58 -7.62 16.94
N THR A 514 -51.25 -8.25 15.98
CA THR A 514 -52.72 -8.26 15.96
C THR A 514 -53.15 -8.97 17.22
N GLY A 515 -53.56 -8.18 18.21
CA GLY A 515 -54.17 -8.68 19.45
C GLY A 515 -55.34 -9.60 19.11
N ALA A 516 -55.39 -10.73 19.83
CA ALA A 516 -56.59 -11.53 19.97
C ALA A 516 -57.47 -10.94 21.07
#